data_AF-A0A952LAP9-F1
#
_entry.id   AF-A0A952LAP9-F1
#
_cell.length_a   1.000
_cell.length_b   1.000
_cell.length_c   1.000
_cell.angle_alpha   90.00
_cell.angle_beta   90.00
_cell.angle_gamma   90.00
#
_symmetry.space_group_name_H-M   'P 1'
#
loop_
_entity.id
_entity.type
_entity.pdbx_description
1 polymer ?
#
loop_
_entity_poly.entity_id
_entity_poly.type
_entity_poly.pdbx_seq_one_letter_code
_entity_poly.pdbx_strand_id
1 'polypeptide(L)' 'NKFSIYHYAGSRLLGIESVNRPADHMLGRKMLGAGFSPTPQVVTGGPDALKAALTAFSQDEPARAAG' A
#
# COMPACT_ATOMS: atom_id res chain seq x y z
N ASN A 1 12.66 10.54 -15.52
CA ASN A 1 12.50 9.21 -14.89
C ASN A 1 11.29 9.26 -13.94
N LYS A 2 10.51 8.17 -13.81
CA LYS A 2 9.34 8.09 -12.89
C LYS A 2 9.29 6.71 -12.22
N PHE A 3 9.30 6.65 -10.89
CA PHE A 3 9.30 5.40 -10.13
C PHE A 3 8.86 5.62 -8.68
N SER A 4 8.59 4.51 -7.99
CA SER A 4 8.27 4.48 -6.56
C SER A 4 9.04 3.34 -5.90
N ILE A 5 9.56 3.55 -4.69
CA ILE A 5 10.27 2.57 -3.86
C ILE A 5 9.42 2.32 -2.62
N TYR A 6 9.29 1.04 -2.25
CA TYR A 6 8.50 0.58 -1.11
C TYR A 6 9.44 -0.06 -0.09
N HIS A 7 9.45 0.47 1.12
CA HIS A 7 10.38 0.08 2.18
C HIS A 7 9.69 -0.88 3.15
N TYR A 8 10.20 -2.09 3.29
CA TYR A 8 9.61 -3.15 4.10
C TYR A 8 10.53 -3.59 5.25
N ALA A 9 9.91 -3.92 6.38
CA ALA A 9 10.52 -4.77 7.41
C ALA A 9 9.72 -6.08 7.49
N GLY A 10 10.27 -7.14 6.90
CA GLY A 10 9.52 -8.38 6.69
C GLY A 10 8.29 -8.12 5.79
N SER A 11 7.10 -8.45 6.29
CA SER A 11 5.83 -8.22 5.58
C SER A 11 5.21 -6.85 5.81
N ARG A 12 5.76 -6.03 6.72
CA ARG A 12 5.21 -4.71 7.06
C ARG A 12 5.80 -3.63 6.18
N LEU A 13 4.94 -2.84 5.56
CA LEU A 13 5.32 -1.63 4.83
C LEU A 13 5.59 -0.49 5.83
N LEU A 14 6.78 0.10 5.76
CA LEU A 14 7.22 1.19 6.64
C LEU A 14 7.14 2.56 5.97
N GLY A 15 7.34 2.63 4.66
CA GLY A 15 7.41 3.90 3.95
C GLY A 15 7.40 3.73 2.43
N ILE A 16 7.08 4.81 1.73
CA ILE A 16 7.08 4.88 0.27
C ILE A 16 7.75 6.17 -0.18
N GLU A 17 8.67 6.05 -1.13
CA GLU A 17 9.34 7.17 -1.79
C GLU A 17 8.95 7.19 -3.26
N SER A 18 8.52 8.34 -3.77
CA SER A 18 8.03 8.46 -5.16
C SER A 18 8.71 9.62 -5.87
N VAL A 19 9.17 9.36 -7.10
CA VAL A 19 9.78 10.37 -7.99
C VAL A 19 8.89 10.52 -9.22
N ASN A 20 8.36 11.74 -9.44
CA ASN A 20 7.46 12.07 -10.55
C ASN A 20 6.21 11.17 -10.65
N ARG A 21 5.72 10.68 -9.50
CA ARG A 21 4.53 9.81 -9.39
C ARG A 21 3.63 10.25 -8.21
N PRO A 22 2.95 11.41 -8.29
CA PRO A 22 2.12 11.92 -7.19
C PRO A 22 0.96 10.99 -6.81
N ALA A 23 0.38 10.29 -7.79
CA ALA A 23 -0.70 9.32 -7.55
C ALA A 23 -0.24 8.16 -6.66
N ASP A 24 0.94 7.60 -6.93
CA ASP A 24 1.53 6.53 -6.12
C ASP A 24 1.83 7.02 -4.70
N HIS A 25 2.35 8.24 -4.55
CA HIS A 25 2.63 8.83 -3.24
C HIS A 25 1.34 8.98 -2.40
N MET A 26 0.27 9.48 -3.01
CA MET A 26 -1.03 9.62 -2.33
C MET A 26 -1.64 8.27 -1.95
N LEU A 27 -1.55 7.27 -2.83
CA LEU A 27 -1.98 5.90 -2.52
C LEU A 27 -1.14 5.33 -1.38
N GLY A 28 0.18 5.50 -1.43
CA GLY A 28 1.11 5.09 -0.39
C GLY A 28 0.80 5.66 0.98
N ARG A 29 0.50 6.96 1.03
CA ARG A 29 0.03 7.64 2.25
C ARG A 29 -1.23 7.02 2.83
N LYS A 30 -2.20 6.66 1.99
CA LYS A 30 -3.44 5.99 2.43
C LYS A 30 -3.15 4.60 2.99
N MET A 31 -2.30 3.82 2.31
CA MET A 31 -1.92 2.49 2.76
C MET A 31 -1.23 2.53 4.13
N LEU A 32 -0.25 3.42 4.31
CA LEU A 32 0.45 3.61 5.57
C LEU A 32 -0.50 4.04 6.70
N GLY A 33 -1.41 4.99 6.42
CA GLY A 33 -2.41 5.44 7.39
C GLY A 33 -3.40 4.34 7.81
N ALA A 34 -3.70 3.40 6.93
CA ALA A 34 -4.54 2.25 7.21
C ALA A 34 -3.79 1.05 7.84
N GLY A 35 -2.47 1.14 8.04
CA GLY A 35 -1.67 -0.01 8.45
C GLY A 35 -1.59 -1.13 7.40
N PHE A 36 -2.02 -0.87 6.17
CA PHE A 36 -2.02 -1.84 5.09
C PHE A 36 -0.61 -2.05 4.53
N SER A 37 -0.20 -3.31 4.44
CA SER A 37 1.10 -3.71 3.91
C SER A 37 0.92 -4.66 2.72
N PRO A 38 0.84 -4.15 1.47
CA PRO A 38 0.70 -5.00 0.29
C PRO A 38 1.96 -5.82 0.07
N THR A 39 1.85 -7.02 -0.51
CA THR A 39 3.02 -7.81 -0.91
C THR A 39 3.75 -7.15 -2.07
N PRO A 40 5.07 -7.40 -2.24
CA PRO A 40 5.81 -6.90 -3.40
C PRO A 40 5.17 -7.28 -4.75
N GLN A 41 4.56 -8.46 -4.84
CA GLN A 41 3.86 -8.92 -6.05
C GLN A 41 2.65 -8.02 -6.38
N VAL A 42 1.87 -7.62 -5.38
CA VAL A 42 0.73 -6.69 -5.59
C VAL A 42 1.24 -5.33 -6.02
N VAL A 43 2.33 -4.83 -5.42
CA VAL A 43 2.97 -3.57 -5.81
C VAL A 43 3.40 -3.59 -7.28
N THR A 44 4.03 -4.67 -7.73
CA THR A 44 4.44 -4.82 -9.15
C THR A 44 3.27 -4.92 -10.11
N GLY A 45 2.08 -5.30 -9.64
CA GLY A 45 0.82 -5.27 -10.41
C GLY A 45 0.30 -3.84 -10.68
N GLY A 46 0.90 -2.82 -10.07
CA GLY A 46 0.62 -1.42 -10.35
C GLY A 46 -0.57 -0.84 -9.58
N PRO A 47 -0.98 0.40 -9.92
CA PRO A 47 -1.92 1.18 -9.11
C PRO A 47 -3.30 0.55 -8.94
N ASP A 48 -3.81 -0.15 -9.96
CA ASP A 48 -5.17 -0.71 -9.89
C ASP A 48 -5.21 -1.99 -9.05
N ALA A 49 -4.17 -2.83 -9.13
CA ALA A 49 -4.00 -3.96 -8.22
C ALA A 49 -3.86 -3.49 -6.76
N LEU A 50 -3.09 -2.42 -6.51
CA LEU A 50 -2.94 -1.83 -5.18
C LEU A 50 -4.23 -1.25 -4.63
N LYS A 51 -5.01 -0.52 -5.45
CA LYS A 51 -6.31 0.01 -5.03
C LYS A 51 -7.28 -1.12 -4.69
N ALA A 52 -7.34 -2.16 -5.54
CA ALA A 52 -8.21 -3.31 -5.29
C ALA A 52 -7.85 -4.02 -3.97
N ALA A 53 -6.56 -4.24 -3.73
CA ALA A 53 -6.08 -4.86 -2.49
C ALA A 53 -6.35 -3.99 -1.25
N LEU A 54 -6.17 -2.67 -1.36
CA LEU A 54 -6.49 -1.73 -0.27
C LEU A 54 -7.98 -1.71 0.05
N THR A 55 -8.84 -1.67 -0.98
CA THR A 55 -10.29 -1.75 -0.80
C THR A 55 -10.67 -3.06 -0.09
N ALA A 56 -10.14 -4.20 -0.53
CA ALA A 56 -10.40 -5.49 0.09
C ALA A 56 -9.95 -5.51 1.57
N PHE A 57 -8.75 -4.99 1.87
CA PHE A 57 -8.24 -4.86 3.23
C PHE A 57 -9.17 -4.04 4.13
N SER A 58 -9.69 -2.91 3.63
CA SER A 58 -10.61 -2.07 4.40
C SER A 58 -12.00 -2.70 4.63
N GLN A 59 -12.40 -3.71 3.85
CA GLN A 59 -13.63 -4.46 4.10
C GLN A 59 -13.46 -5.57 5.14
N ASP A 60 -12.23 -6.05 5.36
CA ASP A 60 -11.89 -7.07 6.38
C ASP A 60 -11.58 -6.48 7.77
N GLU A 61 -11.33 -5.17 7.86
CA GLU A 61 -11.05 -4.45 9.13
C GLU A 61 -12.13 -4.53 10.24
N PRO A 62 -13.46 -4.60 9.99
CA PRO A 62 -14.42 -4.75 11.10
C PRO A 62 -14.28 -6.07 11.89
N ALA A 63 -13.51 -7.04 11.39
CA ALA A 63 -13.26 -8.31 12.09
C ALA A 63 -11.99 -8.30 12.98
N ARG A 64 -11.07 -7.34 12.81
CA ARG A 64 -9.79 -7.30 13.55
C ARG A 64 -9.77 -6.38 14.76
N ALA A 65 -10.63 -5.35 14.81
CA ALA A 65 -10.71 -4.42 15.94
C ALA A 65 -11.44 -4.98 17.18
N ALA A 66 -11.94 -6.22 17.13
CA ALA A 66 -12.66 -6.89 18.21
C ALA A 66 -11.83 -7.98 18.93
N GLY A 67 -10.52 -8.05 18.69
CA GLY A 67 -9.60 -9.02 19.30
C GLY A 67 -8.59 -8.39 20.24
#